data_AF-A0A087GAX4-F1
#
_entry.id   AF-A0A087GAX4-F1
#
_cell.length_a   1.000
_cell.length_b   1.000
_cell.length_c   1.000
_cell.angle_alpha   90.00
_cell.angle_beta   90.00
_cell.angle_gamma   90.00
#
_symmetry.space_group_name_H-M   'P 1'
#
loop_
_entity.id
_entity.type
_entity.pdbx_description
1 polymer ?
#
loop_
_entity_poly.entity_id
_entity_poly.type
_entity_poly.pdbx_seq_one_letter_code
_entity_poly.pdbx_strand_id
1 'polypeptide(L)'
;MGTKARTKIPVSEEEEETPLRGIFCLKTRQDMKRIEETEDCFILDFDPFDSFDLTKLSLSGDKDLAIIHETGQVACRDYPHPRYLCLNFRFGSTPNANHCDLCYCYVCDKPAPCAQWMSSHCNASADSKERRLLIHENESYYNAD
;
A
#
# COMPACT_ATOMS: atom_id res chain seq x y z
N MET A 1 59.74 54.16 -4.02
CA MET A 1 58.42 54.80 -4.28
C MET A 1 57.50 53.71 -4.82
N GLY A 2 56.26 53.48 -4.45
CA GLY A 2 55.21 54.18 -3.70
C GLY A 2 53.93 53.33 -3.91
N THR A 3 52.98 53.39 -2.99
CA THR A 3 51.89 52.44 -2.74
C THR A 3 50.68 52.47 -3.71
N LYS A 4 49.84 51.40 -3.65
CA LYS A 4 48.35 51.29 -3.74
C LYS A 4 47.90 50.18 -4.73
N ALA A 5 46.77 49.47 -4.63
CA ALA A 5 45.86 49.03 -3.57
C ALA A 5 44.80 48.08 -4.22
N ARG A 6 44.30 47.09 -3.45
CA ARG A 6 42.88 46.66 -3.36
C ARG A 6 42.25 45.58 -4.31
N THR A 7 41.92 44.45 -3.68
CA THR A 7 40.65 43.64 -3.67
C THR A 7 40.25 42.66 -4.80
N LYS A 8 40.39 41.37 -4.44
CA LYS A 8 39.52 40.16 -4.53
C LYS A 8 38.46 40.01 -5.63
N ILE A 9 38.46 38.84 -6.28
CA ILE A 9 37.28 37.97 -6.43
C ILE A 9 37.74 36.50 -6.29
N PRO A 10 37.10 35.68 -5.44
CA PRO A 10 37.35 34.24 -5.34
C PRO A 10 36.56 33.50 -6.42
N VAL A 11 37.20 32.62 -7.19
CA VAL A 11 36.49 31.63 -7.98
C VAL A 11 36.77 30.29 -7.32
N SER A 12 35.67 29.73 -6.82
CA SER A 12 35.55 28.47 -6.12
C SER A 12 36.29 27.34 -6.83
N GLU A 13 37.03 26.57 -6.04
CA GLU A 13 37.42 25.21 -6.38
C GLU A 13 36.12 24.41 -6.48
N GLU A 14 35.60 24.29 -7.70
CA GLU A 14 34.58 23.31 -8.03
C GLU A 14 35.28 21.95 -8.02
N GLU A 15 35.35 21.34 -6.83
CA GLU A 15 35.68 19.93 -6.70
C GLU A 15 34.56 19.17 -7.43
N GLU A 16 34.92 18.61 -8.58
CA GLU A 16 34.10 17.71 -9.37
C GLU A 16 33.67 16.52 -8.48
N GLU A 17 32.49 16.64 -7.90
CA GLU A 17 31.85 15.56 -7.17
C GLU A 17 31.53 14.46 -8.19
N THR A 18 32.32 13.38 -8.19
CA THR A 18 32.04 12.18 -8.97
C THR A 18 30.59 11.77 -8.70
N PRO A 19 29.67 11.77 -9.68
CA PRO A 19 28.23 11.64 -9.41
C PRO A 19 27.79 10.28 -8.87
N LEU A 20 28.71 9.32 -8.76
CA LEU A 20 28.44 7.95 -8.38
C LEU A 20 29.06 7.66 -7.02
N ARG A 21 28.38 8.11 -5.95
CA ARG A 21 28.63 7.61 -4.60
C ARG A 21 28.33 6.11 -4.57
N GLY A 22 29.16 5.34 -3.86
CA GLY A 22 28.98 3.90 -3.73
C GLY A 22 27.64 3.57 -3.07
N ILE A 23 27.01 2.46 -3.48
CA ILE A 23 25.75 1.99 -2.89
C ILE A 23 25.99 1.67 -1.41
N PHE A 24 25.34 2.42 -0.52
CA PHE A 24 25.44 2.22 0.91
C PHE A 24 24.31 1.31 1.42
N CYS A 25 24.67 0.20 2.06
CA CYS A 25 23.73 -0.73 2.68
C CYS A 25 23.75 -0.57 4.20
N LEU A 26 22.64 -0.15 4.78
CA LEU A 26 22.46 -0.02 6.21
C LEU A 26 22.30 -1.39 6.87
N LYS A 27 23.21 -1.70 7.80
CA LYS A 27 23.30 -2.99 8.50
C LYS A 27 22.48 -3.07 9.78
N THR A 28 22.33 -1.95 10.48
CA THR A 28 21.66 -1.92 11.80
C THR A 28 20.72 -0.73 11.90
N ARG A 29 19.63 -0.89 12.65
CA ARG A 29 18.66 0.20 12.87
C ARG A 29 19.19 1.34 13.73
N GLN A 30 20.20 1.08 14.55
CA GLN A 30 20.79 2.07 15.44
C GLN A 30 21.48 3.20 14.66
N ASP A 31 22.01 2.87 13.49
CA ASP A 31 22.69 3.82 12.61
C ASP A 31 21.77 4.66 11.73
N MET A 32 20.46 4.33 11.67
CA MET A 32 19.48 4.95 10.77
C MET A 32 19.50 6.48 10.84
N LYS A 33 19.43 7.04 12.05
CA LYS A 33 19.43 8.50 12.26
C LYS A 33 20.70 9.17 11.70
N ARG A 34 21.85 8.54 11.93
CA ARG A 34 23.14 9.06 11.46
C ARG A 34 23.21 9.07 9.94
N ILE A 35 22.61 8.07 9.28
CA ILE A 35 22.69 7.90 7.83
C ILE A 35 21.67 8.78 7.12
N GLU A 36 20.48 8.99 7.69
CA GLU A 36 19.50 9.97 7.19
C GLU A 36 20.06 11.40 7.14
N GLU A 37 21.01 11.73 8.01
CA GLU A 37 21.69 13.03 8.03
C GLU A 37 22.79 13.16 6.96
N THR A 38 23.30 12.04 6.41
CA THR A 38 24.48 12.03 5.52
C THR A 38 24.19 11.55 4.10
N GLU A 39 23.19 10.70 3.93
CA GLU A 39 22.88 10.03 2.66
C GLU A 39 21.42 10.25 2.26
N ASP A 40 21.21 10.73 1.03
CA ASP A 40 19.87 10.92 0.48
C ASP A 40 19.18 9.58 0.12
N CYS A 41 19.96 8.52 -0.12
CA CYS A 41 19.48 7.19 -0.54
C CYS A 41 20.39 6.07 -0.02
N PHE A 42 19.80 5.09 0.69
CA PHE A 42 20.52 3.89 1.17
C PHE A 42 19.61 2.65 1.14
N ILE A 43 20.22 1.47 1.01
CA ILE A 43 19.51 0.19 0.99
C ILE A 43 19.47 -0.38 2.41
N LEU A 44 18.29 -0.80 2.88
CA LEU A 44 18.18 -1.58 4.11
C LEU A 44 18.63 -3.02 3.85
N ASP A 45 19.60 -3.52 4.61
CA ASP A 45 20.03 -4.92 4.50
C ASP A 45 19.18 -5.89 5.34
N PHE A 46 18.22 -5.34 6.09
CA PHE A 46 17.25 -6.06 6.90
C PHE A 46 15.83 -5.72 6.45
N ASP A 47 14.88 -6.61 6.74
CA ASP A 47 13.47 -6.34 6.50
C ASP A 47 12.99 -5.27 7.50
N PRO A 48 12.50 -4.09 7.02
CA PRO A 48 11.95 -3.05 7.88
C PRO A 48 10.78 -3.54 8.76
N PHE A 49 10.17 -4.66 8.42
CA PHE A 49 9.03 -5.27 9.13
C PHE A 49 9.40 -6.47 10.00
N ASP A 50 10.66 -6.93 10.04
CA ASP A 50 11.04 -8.13 10.81
C ASP A 50 10.85 -7.96 12.33
N SER A 51 10.84 -6.70 12.81
CA SER A 51 10.54 -6.39 14.22
C SER A 51 9.05 -6.27 14.53
N PHE A 52 8.18 -6.31 13.51
CA PHE A 52 6.74 -6.33 13.70
C PHE A 52 6.32 -7.77 13.96
N ASP A 53 6.32 -8.15 15.23
CA ASP A 53 5.82 -9.45 15.64
C ASP A 53 4.29 -9.52 15.47
N LEU A 54 3.87 -9.90 14.27
CA LEU A 54 2.48 -10.18 13.92
C LEU A 54 1.90 -11.33 14.77
N THR A 55 2.74 -12.18 15.38
CA THR A 55 2.27 -13.26 16.26
C THR A 55 1.76 -12.76 17.61
N LYS A 56 2.12 -11.52 17.98
CA LYS A 56 1.54 -10.80 19.13
C LYS A 56 0.16 -10.20 18.84
N LEU A 57 -0.29 -10.22 17.58
CA LEU A 57 -1.62 -9.75 17.17
C LEU A 57 -2.69 -10.85 17.20
N SER A 58 -2.46 -11.96 17.93
CA SER A 58 -3.46 -13.01 18.11
C SER A 58 -4.79 -12.38 18.51
N LEU A 59 -5.75 -12.43 17.60
CA LEU A 59 -7.11 -11.91 17.75
C LEU A 59 -7.93 -12.88 18.62
N SER A 60 -7.40 -13.22 19.80
CA SER A 60 -8.05 -14.06 20.79
C SER A 60 -8.64 -13.16 21.87
N GLY A 61 -9.87 -12.69 21.65
CA GLY A 61 -10.85 -12.35 22.69
C GLY A 61 -10.51 -11.34 23.81
N ASP A 62 -9.29 -10.84 23.89
CA ASP A 62 -8.80 -10.07 25.03
C ASP A 62 -8.42 -8.65 24.58
N LYS A 63 -8.74 -7.69 25.44
CA LYS A 63 -8.75 -6.23 25.22
C LYS A 63 -7.34 -5.61 25.07
N ASP A 64 -6.37 -6.41 24.65
CA ASP A 64 -4.95 -6.05 24.65
C ASP A 64 -4.52 -5.32 23.38
N LEU A 65 -5.38 -5.31 22.36
CA LEU A 65 -5.14 -4.65 21.09
C LEU A 65 -6.25 -3.61 20.83
N ALA A 66 -5.88 -2.35 20.95
CA ALA A 66 -6.72 -1.23 20.55
C ALA A 66 -6.12 -0.56 19.31
N ILE A 67 -6.93 -0.40 18.27
CA ILE A 67 -6.60 0.49 17.15
C ILE A 67 -6.71 1.91 17.68
N ILE A 68 -5.56 2.50 18.04
CA ILE A 68 -5.51 3.85 18.65
C ILE A 68 -5.73 4.96 17.63
N HIS A 69 -5.49 4.69 16.34
CA HIS A 69 -5.71 5.62 15.24
C HIS A 69 -5.61 4.91 13.88
N GLU A 70 -6.28 5.44 12.87
CA GLU A 70 -6.16 5.05 11.47
C GLU A 70 -5.81 6.30 10.65
N THR A 71 -4.68 6.31 9.93
CA THR A 71 -4.24 7.46 9.14
C THR A 71 -4.28 7.13 7.65
N GLY A 72 -4.82 8.03 6.83
CA GLY A 72 -4.82 7.90 5.38
C GLY A 72 -6.08 7.22 4.82
N GLN A 73 -6.02 6.85 3.54
CA GLN A 73 -7.11 6.17 2.84
C GLN A 73 -6.97 4.66 2.95
N VAL A 74 -8.08 3.97 3.20
CA VAL A 74 -8.14 2.51 3.30
C VAL A 74 -8.85 1.92 2.09
N ALA A 75 -8.16 1.04 1.36
CA ALA A 75 -8.63 0.44 0.11
C ALA A 75 -10.06 -0.13 0.19
N CYS A 76 -10.37 -0.85 1.26
CA CYS A 76 -11.65 -1.53 1.45
C CYS A 76 -12.76 -0.67 2.09
N ARG A 77 -12.53 0.64 2.20
CA ARG A 77 -13.49 1.61 2.73
C ARG A 77 -13.64 2.83 1.83
N ASP A 78 -12.51 3.36 1.36
CA ASP A 78 -12.41 4.69 0.74
C ASP A 78 -12.22 4.62 -0.80
N TYR A 79 -12.05 3.43 -1.36
CA TYR A 79 -11.96 3.18 -2.80
C TYR A 79 -12.99 2.15 -3.27
N PRO A 80 -13.34 2.10 -4.58
CA PRO A 80 -14.22 1.06 -5.10
C PRO A 80 -13.69 -0.34 -4.78
N HIS A 81 -14.50 -1.16 -4.11
CA HIS A 81 -14.09 -2.49 -3.64
C HIS A 81 -15.20 -3.55 -3.78
N PRO A 82 -14.84 -4.84 -3.92
CA PRO A 82 -15.80 -5.91 -3.87
C PRO A 82 -16.53 -5.94 -2.53
N ARG A 83 -17.82 -6.26 -2.57
CA ARG A 83 -18.64 -6.37 -1.36
C ARG A 83 -18.04 -7.21 -0.25
N TYR A 84 -17.47 -8.38 -0.55
CA TYR A 84 -16.94 -9.29 0.48
C TYR A 84 -15.72 -8.72 1.22
N LEU A 85 -15.09 -7.65 0.70
CA LEU A 85 -13.99 -6.95 1.35
C LEU A 85 -14.41 -5.71 2.14
N CYS A 86 -15.69 -5.29 2.06
CA CYS A 86 -16.15 -4.03 2.65
C CYS A 86 -15.89 -3.96 4.16
N LEU A 87 -15.21 -2.90 4.61
CA LEU A 87 -14.95 -2.66 6.04
C LEU A 87 -16.11 -1.94 6.74
N ASN A 88 -16.90 -1.15 6.02
CA ASN A 88 -18.12 -0.53 6.55
C ASN A 88 -19.19 -1.58 6.89
N PHE A 89 -19.33 -2.58 6.02
CA PHE A 89 -20.26 -3.70 6.19
C PHE A 89 -19.48 -5.01 6.11
N ARG A 90 -18.84 -5.39 7.22
CA ARG A 90 -18.01 -6.59 7.29
C ARG A 90 -18.80 -7.83 6.89
N PHE A 91 -18.22 -8.61 5.97
CA PHE A 91 -18.79 -9.87 5.51
C PHE A 91 -18.88 -10.86 6.68
N GLY A 92 -20.01 -11.56 6.81
CA GLY A 92 -20.27 -12.50 7.92
C GLY A 92 -20.68 -11.87 9.26
N SER A 93 -20.37 -10.59 9.52
CA SER A 93 -20.85 -9.87 10.71
C SER A 93 -22.11 -9.04 10.45
N THR A 94 -22.32 -8.63 9.19
CA THR A 94 -23.49 -7.88 8.74
C THR A 94 -24.23 -8.67 7.67
N PRO A 95 -25.54 -8.44 7.45
CA PRO A 95 -26.23 -9.02 6.30
C PRO A 95 -25.47 -8.69 5.01
N ASN A 96 -25.15 -9.73 4.24
CA ASN A 96 -24.35 -9.58 3.02
C ASN A 96 -25.00 -8.65 1.98
N ALA A 97 -26.32 -8.49 2.05
CA ALA A 97 -27.08 -7.53 1.24
C ALA A 97 -26.74 -6.06 1.53
N ASN A 98 -26.26 -5.71 2.74
CA ASN A 98 -25.90 -4.33 3.08
C ASN A 98 -24.62 -3.94 2.35
N HIS A 99 -24.53 -2.76 1.75
CA HIS A 99 -23.35 -2.29 1.05
C HIS A 99 -23.12 -0.79 1.29
N CYS A 100 -21.88 -0.32 1.10
CA CYS A 100 -21.58 1.11 1.08
C CYS A 100 -21.59 1.64 -0.36
N ASP A 101 -21.44 2.95 -0.52
CA ASP A 101 -21.50 3.62 -1.82
C ASP A 101 -20.35 3.23 -2.77
N LEU A 102 -19.25 2.71 -2.21
CA LEU A 102 -18.07 2.27 -2.96
C LEU A 102 -18.05 0.75 -3.21
N CYS A 103 -19.05 0.01 -2.74
CA CYS A 103 -19.13 -1.42 -3.04
C CYS A 103 -19.51 -1.67 -4.49
N TYR A 104 -18.89 -2.68 -5.09
CA TYR A 104 -19.35 -3.27 -6.34
C TYR A 104 -19.66 -4.77 -6.18
N CYS A 105 -20.53 -5.26 -7.06
CA CYS A 105 -20.86 -6.66 -7.20
C CYS A 105 -19.66 -7.42 -7.78
N TYR A 106 -19.10 -8.35 -6.99
CA TYR A 106 -17.96 -9.18 -7.38
C TYR A 106 -18.22 -10.00 -8.66
N VAL A 107 -19.47 -10.42 -8.89
CA VAL A 107 -19.84 -11.24 -10.06
C VAL A 107 -19.99 -10.39 -11.32
N CYS A 108 -20.62 -9.22 -11.22
CA CYS A 108 -20.96 -8.39 -12.37
C CYS A 108 -19.96 -7.28 -12.67
N ASP A 109 -19.01 -6.99 -11.77
CA ASP A 109 -18.12 -5.84 -11.80
C ASP A 109 -18.86 -4.49 -12.03
N LYS A 110 -20.02 -4.34 -11.37
CA LYS A 110 -20.89 -3.15 -11.40
C LYS A 110 -21.17 -2.63 -10.00
N PRO A 111 -21.42 -1.32 -9.82
CA PRO A 111 -21.80 -0.76 -8.52
C PRO A 111 -22.92 -1.54 -7.84
N ALA A 112 -22.81 -1.76 -6.53
CA ALA A 112 -23.84 -2.44 -5.76
C ALA A 112 -25.01 -1.47 -5.46
N PRO A 113 -26.27 -1.95 -5.50
CA PRO A 113 -26.69 -3.31 -5.79
C PRO A 113 -26.90 -3.55 -7.30
N CYS A 114 -26.53 -4.74 -7.79
CA CYS A 114 -26.89 -5.19 -9.14
C CYS A 114 -28.28 -5.86 -9.18
N ALA A 115 -28.80 -6.19 -10.36
CA ALA A 115 -30.12 -6.82 -10.52
C ALA A 115 -30.28 -8.15 -9.73
N GLN A 116 -29.23 -8.97 -9.67
CA GLN A 116 -29.21 -10.25 -8.94
C GLN A 116 -28.59 -10.14 -7.53
N TRP A 117 -28.54 -8.92 -6.99
CA TRP A 117 -27.91 -8.66 -5.70
C TRP A 117 -28.56 -9.44 -4.58
N MET A 118 -29.88 -9.31 -4.42
CA MET A 118 -30.65 -9.96 -3.36
C MET A 118 -30.81 -11.46 -3.55
N SER A 119 -30.61 -11.99 -4.76
CA SER A 119 -30.77 -13.42 -5.02
C SER A 119 -29.55 -14.22 -4.56
N SER A 120 -28.36 -13.81 -4.98
CA SER A 120 -27.12 -14.56 -4.67
C SER A 120 -25.85 -13.72 -4.72
N HIS A 121 -25.81 -12.68 -5.57
CA HIS A 121 -24.56 -11.96 -5.82
C HIS A 121 -24.03 -11.17 -4.60
N CYS A 122 -24.89 -10.82 -3.65
CA CYS A 122 -24.44 -10.20 -2.39
C CYS A 122 -23.61 -11.17 -1.52
N ASN A 123 -23.81 -12.48 -1.67
CA ASN A 123 -23.07 -13.51 -0.95
C ASN A 123 -21.80 -13.96 -1.68
N ALA A 124 -21.54 -13.40 -2.88
CA ALA A 124 -20.37 -13.81 -3.65
C ALA A 124 -19.06 -13.33 -3.01
N SER A 125 -18.09 -14.23 -2.94
CA SER A 125 -16.74 -14.00 -2.42
C SER A 125 -15.69 -14.53 -3.40
N ALA A 126 -14.40 -14.41 -3.05
CA ALA A 126 -13.30 -14.95 -3.86
C ALA A 126 -13.43 -16.45 -4.18
N ASP A 127 -14.12 -17.21 -3.33
CA ASP A 127 -14.34 -18.66 -3.50
C ASP A 127 -15.57 -18.99 -4.36
N SER A 128 -16.38 -17.99 -4.72
CA SER A 128 -17.58 -18.18 -5.52
C SER A 128 -17.24 -18.61 -6.95
N LYS A 129 -17.76 -19.77 -7.36
CA LYS A 129 -17.53 -20.34 -8.71
C LYS A 129 -18.12 -19.48 -9.84
N GLU A 130 -19.14 -18.67 -9.55
CA GLU A 130 -19.86 -17.87 -10.54
C GLU A 130 -18.96 -16.87 -11.27
N ARG A 131 -18.00 -16.24 -10.56
CA ARG A 131 -17.02 -15.36 -11.21
C ARG A 131 -15.97 -16.13 -12.01
N ARG A 132 -15.57 -17.33 -11.54
CA ARG A 132 -14.60 -18.19 -12.23
C ARG A 132 -15.08 -18.58 -13.63
N LEU A 133 -16.39 -18.77 -13.81
CA LEU A 133 -16.98 -19.11 -15.11
C LEU A 133 -16.93 -17.93 -16.09
N LEU A 134 -17.25 -16.70 -15.63
CA LEU A 134 -17.16 -15.50 -16.47
C LEU A 134 -15.73 -15.22 -16.96
N ILE A 135 -14.72 -15.52 -16.15
CA ILE A 135 -13.31 -15.36 -16.54
C ILE A 135 -12.94 -16.36 -17.65
N HIS A 136 -13.42 -17.61 -17.54
CA HIS A 136 -13.11 -18.65 -18.54
C HIS A 136 -13.83 -18.42 -19.88
N GLU A 137 -15.04 -17.85 -19.87
CA GLU A 137 -15.72 -17.42 -21.11
C GLU A 137 -14.96 -16.27 -21.79
N ASN A 138 -14.46 -15.31 -21.02
CA ASN A 138 -13.68 -14.19 -21.56
C ASN A 138 -12.30 -14.64 -22.10
N GLU A 139 -11.64 -15.64 -21.50
CA GLU A 139 -10.39 -16.19 -22.03
C GLU A 139 -10.57 -16.90 -23.38
N SER A 140 -11.72 -17.53 -23.63
CA SER A 140 -12.00 -18.13 -24.95
C SER A 140 -12.13 -17.09 -26.08
N TYR A 141 -12.49 -15.85 -25.74
CA TYR A 141 -12.60 -14.75 -26.70
C TYR A 141 -11.22 -14.17 -27.09
N TYR A 142 -10.21 -14.25 -26.23
CA TYR A 142 -8.85 -13.75 -26.49
C TYR A 142 -7.87 -14.79 -27.06
N ASN A 143 -8.27 -16.07 -27.13
CA ASN A 143 -7.45 -17.16 -27.67
C ASN A 143 -7.98 -17.67 -29.03
N ALA A 144 -8.77 -16.87 -29.73
CA ALA A 144 -9.28 -17.15 -31.06
C ALA A 144 -8.55 -16.32 -32.13
N ASP A 145 -7.22 -16.39 -32.14
CA ASP A 145 -6.34 -15.93 -33.23
C ASP A 145 -5.34 -17.03 -33.62
#